data_AF-A0AAC9HUW3-F1
#
_entry.id   AF-A0AAC9HUW3-F1
#
_cell.length_a   1.000
_cell.length_b   1.000
_cell.length_c   1.000
_cell.angle_alpha   90.00
_cell.angle_beta   90.00
_cell.angle_gamma   90.00
#
_symmetry.space_group_name_H-M   'P 1'
#
loop_
_entity.id
_entity.type
_entity.pdbx_description
1 polymer ?
#
loop_
_entity_poly.entity_id
_entity_poly.type
_entity_poly.pdbx_seq_one_letter_code
_entity_poly.pdbx_strand_id
1 'polypeptide(L)'
;MIYPDPSLFILVPAEQSGPHRVPQSIAITVDRSAHRVLLDLGFRSSGLAALNPTATRSLIDNLDLRHAGETRLPALGRGLVPRVLSLTIHPGLGVDLAVLGDGAPRSSWRIELDQLPTLVLALIDAIDLVDPYPLPKPVEPPPPHPTAATRIEFRRREPINRTRGLHIVRAGR
;
A
#
# COMPACT_ATOMS: atom_id res chain seq x y z
N MET A 1 23.09 -6.64 12.54
CA MET A 1 22.68 -8.04 12.81
C MET A 1 21.16 -8.06 12.92
N ILE A 2 20.49 -9.17 12.59
CA ILE A 2 19.03 -9.32 12.70
C ILE A 2 18.74 -10.25 13.88
N TYR A 3 17.83 -9.84 14.77
CA TYR A 3 17.46 -10.59 15.98
C TYR A 3 15.96 -10.95 15.95
N PRO A 4 15.59 -12.18 15.54
CA PRO A 4 14.19 -12.59 15.54
C PRO A 4 13.66 -12.72 16.97
N ASP A 5 12.47 -12.21 17.19
CA ASP A 5 11.76 -12.30 18.47
C ASP A 5 10.99 -13.62 18.56
N PRO A 6 11.36 -14.52 19.49
CA PRO A 6 10.66 -15.80 19.64
C PRO A 6 9.24 -15.66 20.17
N SER A 7 8.86 -14.50 20.74
CA SER A 7 7.53 -14.28 21.30
C SER A 7 6.45 -14.00 20.24
N LEU A 8 6.85 -13.55 19.04
CA LEU A 8 5.98 -13.47 17.87
C LEU A 8 6.59 -14.31 16.75
N PHE A 9 6.01 -15.49 16.54
CA PHE A 9 6.41 -16.40 15.49
C PHE A 9 5.17 -17.04 14.87
N ILE A 10 4.70 -16.45 13.76
CA ILE A 10 3.49 -16.90 13.06
C ILE A 10 3.91 -17.59 11.76
N LEU A 11 3.30 -18.74 11.47
CA LEU A 11 3.49 -19.48 10.23
C LEU A 11 2.27 -19.28 9.34
N VAL A 12 2.47 -18.71 8.15
CA VAL A 12 1.45 -18.57 7.12
C VAL A 12 1.65 -19.69 6.09
N PRO A 13 0.65 -20.54 5.81
CA PRO A 13 0.76 -21.55 4.77
C PRO A 13 1.01 -20.92 3.39
N ALA A 14 1.94 -21.49 2.64
CA ALA A 14 2.24 -21.09 1.28
C ALA A 14 2.71 -22.31 0.46
N GLU A 15 2.80 -22.14 -0.85
CA GLU A 15 3.39 -23.11 -1.77
C GLU A 15 4.56 -22.48 -2.49
N GLN A 16 5.71 -23.17 -2.55
CA GLN A 16 6.79 -22.70 -3.40
C GLN A 16 6.39 -22.82 -4.87
N SER A 17 6.39 -21.70 -5.59
CA SER A 17 6.09 -21.64 -7.01
C SER A 17 7.22 -22.29 -7.81
N GLY A 18 6.86 -23.22 -8.69
CA GLY A 18 7.79 -23.99 -9.50
C GLY A 18 7.10 -25.16 -10.19
N PRO A 19 7.84 -26.00 -10.94
CA PRO A 19 7.26 -27.16 -11.62
C PRO A 19 6.69 -28.21 -10.66
N HIS A 20 7.13 -28.20 -9.39
CA HIS A 20 6.56 -29.00 -8.31
C HIS A 20 6.14 -28.03 -7.20
N ARG A 21 4.83 -27.93 -6.95
CA ARG A 21 4.30 -27.15 -5.83
C ARG A 21 4.67 -27.88 -4.54
N VAL A 22 5.57 -27.28 -3.76
CA VAL A 22 5.99 -27.82 -2.47
C VAL A 22 5.35 -26.98 -1.38
N PRO A 23 4.50 -27.57 -0.53
CA PRO A 23 3.94 -26.87 0.63
C PRO A 23 5.06 -26.38 1.54
N GLN A 24 5.09 -25.08 1.81
CA GLN A 24 6.11 -24.46 2.65
C GLN A 24 5.57 -23.21 3.31
N SER A 25 5.70 -23.09 4.63
CA SER A 25 5.23 -21.90 5.34
C SER A 25 6.15 -20.71 5.17
N ILE A 26 5.56 -19.52 5.20
CA ILE A 26 6.26 -18.25 5.39
C ILE A 26 6.21 -17.94 6.88
N ALA A 27 7.36 -17.74 7.49
CA ALA A 27 7.42 -17.34 8.89
C ALA A 27 7.45 -15.81 9.00
N ILE A 28 6.60 -15.29 9.88
CA ILE A 28 6.52 -13.87 10.24
C ILE A 28 6.94 -13.73 11.69
N THR A 29 7.93 -12.87 11.90
CA THR A 29 8.44 -12.50 13.22
C THR A 29 8.92 -11.05 13.16
N VAL A 30 9.53 -10.55 14.22
CA VAL A 30 9.98 -9.16 14.33
C VAL A 30 11.40 -9.09 14.86
N ASP A 31 12.10 -8.03 14.50
CA ASP A 31 13.29 -7.55 15.18
C ASP A 31 12.93 -6.24 15.89
N ARG A 32 12.62 -6.34 17.19
CA ARG A 32 12.27 -5.18 18.00
C ARG A 32 13.43 -4.20 18.16
N SER A 33 14.67 -4.69 18.16
CA SER A 33 15.86 -3.85 18.34
C SER A 33 16.10 -2.93 17.14
N ALA A 34 15.75 -3.43 15.95
CA ALA A 34 15.92 -2.71 14.69
C ALA A 34 14.62 -2.16 14.11
N HIS A 35 13.50 -2.29 14.82
CA HIS A 35 12.14 -1.91 14.40
C HIS A 35 11.76 -2.48 13.04
N ARG A 36 11.85 -3.81 12.87
CA ARG A 36 11.59 -4.48 11.58
C ARG A 36 10.65 -5.65 11.71
N VAL A 37 9.82 -5.83 10.68
CA VAL A 37 9.08 -7.08 10.48
C VAL A 37 9.93 -7.98 9.59
N LEU A 38 10.04 -9.25 9.97
CA LEU A 38 10.86 -10.25 9.30
C LEU A 38 9.94 -11.27 8.63
N LEU A 39 10.10 -11.45 7.33
CA LEU A 39 9.47 -12.49 6.54
C LEU A 39 10.54 -13.49 6.11
N ASP A 40 10.49 -14.71 6.63
CA ASP A 40 11.33 -15.82 6.16
C ASP A 40 10.53 -16.64 5.16
N LEU A 41 10.72 -16.32 3.87
CA LEU A 41 10.04 -17.03 2.79
C LEU A 41 10.67 -18.40 2.62
N GLY A 42 9.88 -19.43 2.93
CA GLY A 42 10.28 -20.83 2.88
C GLY A 42 10.92 -21.38 4.17
N PHE A 43 10.75 -20.72 5.31
CA PHE A 43 11.13 -21.18 6.66
C PHE A 43 12.46 -21.99 6.71
N ARG A 44 13.57 -21.32 7.03
CA ARG A 44 14.97 -21.80 6.99
C ARG A 44 15.68 -21.67 5.63
N SER A 45 15.01 -21.20 4.59
CA SER A 45 15.63 -20.81 3.32
C SER A 45 16.34 -19.45 3.40
N SER A 46 17.09 -19.11 2.35
CA SER A 46 17.78 -17.83 2.18
C SER A 46 16.84 -16.64 1.91
N GLY A 47 15.53 -16.86 1.78
CA GLY A 47 14.51 -15.88 1.40
C GLY A 47 14.08 -14.94 2.54
N LEU A 48 15.02 -14.44 3.34
CA LEU A 48 14.72 -13.50 4.41
C LEU A 48 14.54 -12.09 3.84
N ALA A 49 13.41 -11.46 4.17
CA ALA A 49 13.14 -10.05 3.95
C ALA A 49 12.79 -9.36 5.28
N ALA A 50 13.67 -8.45 5.71
CA ALA A 50 13.43 -7.58 6.84
C ALA A 50 12.92 -6.22 6.35
N LEU A 51 11.65 -5.93 6.61
CA LEU A 51 10.95 -4.72 6.23
C LEU A 51 10.96 -3.72 7.38
N ASN A 52 11.13 -2.43 7.06
CA ASN A 52 10.86 -1.37 8.02
C ASN A 52 9.33 -1.11 8.12
N PRO A 53 8.85 -0.34 9.10
CA PRO A 53 7.42 -0.16 9.31
C PRO A 53 6.70 0.45 8.09
N THR A 54 7.33 1.40 7.40
CA THR A 54 6.78 1.98 6.16
C THR A 54 6.57 0.93 5.08
N ALA A 55 7.58 0.08 4.82
CA ALA A 55 7.49 -0.98 3.83
C ALA A 55 6.47 -2.06 4.24
N THR A 56 6.36 -2.39 5.53
CA THR A 56 5.32 -3.30 6.02
C THR A 56 3.91 -2.74 5.82
N ARG A 57 3.68 -1.45 6.11
CA ARG A 57 2.38 -0.79 5.80
C ARG A 57 2.09 -0.83 4.30
N SER A 58 3.07 -0.46 3.49
CA SER A 58 2.93 -0.55 2.04
C SER A 58 2.64 -1.97 1.57
N LEU A 59 3.22 -3.01 2.19
CA LEU A 59 2.88 -4.39 1.88
C LEU A 59 1.40 -4.65 2.14
N ILE A 60 0.89 -4.29 3.32
CA ILE A 60 -0.52 -4.45 3.70
C ILE A 60 -1.43 -3.69 2.73
N ASP A 61 -1.13 -2.42 2.45
CA ASP A 61 -1.93 -1.54 1.57
C ASP A 61 -1.98 -2.04 0.12
N ASN A 62 -0.96 -2.76 -0.34
CA ASN A 62 -0.87 -3.30 -1.70
C ASN A 62 -1.48 -4.70 -1.84
N LEU A 63 -2.01 -5.30 -0.77
CA LEU A 63 -2.79 -6.55 -0.84
C LEU A 63 -4.22 -6.29 -1.35
N ASP A 64 -4.37 -5.58 -2.48
CA ASP A 64 -5.65 -5.41 -3.17
C ASP A 64 -5.85 -6.48 -4.25
N LEU A 65 -6.66 -7.49 -3.95
CA LEU A 65 -6.92 -8.63 -4.82
C LEU A 65 -7.84 -8.31 -6.01
N ARG A 66 -8.35 -7.08 -6.10
CA ARG A 66 -9.21 -6.66 -7.20
C ARG A 66 -8.45 -6.45 -8.51
N HIS A 67 -7.16 -6.13 -8.42
CA HIS A 67 -6.34 -5.78 -9.57
C HIS A 67 -5.06 -6.59 -9.58
N ALA A 68 -4.72 -7.15 -10.74
CA ALA A 68 -3.41 -7.75 -10.93
C ALA A 68 -2.34 -6.66 -10.91
N GLY A 69 -1.21 -6.92 -10.27
CA GLY A 69 -0.12 -5.97 -10.15
C GLY A 69 1.10 -6.57 -9.49
N GLU A 70 2.26 -5.95 -9.72
CA GLU A 70 3.51 -6.24 -9.01
C GLU A 70 3.92 -5.01 -8.21
N THR A 71 4.11 -5.18 -6.91
CA THR A 71 4.64 -4.15 -6.02
C THR A 71 6.00 -4.60 -5.50
N ARG A 72 6.99 -3.70 -5.54
CA ARG A 72 8.35 -3.95 -5.05
C ARG A 72 8.65 -3.08 -3.87
N LEU A 73 9.07 -3.71 -2.78
CA LEU A 73 9.33 -3.06 -1.50
C LEU A 73 10.79 -3.23 -1.11
N PRO A 74 11.45 -2.16 -0.61
CA PRO A 74 12.81 -2.28 -0.11
C PRO A 74 12.83 -3.18 1.12
N ALA A 75 13.79 -4.10 1.16
CA ALA A 75 13.98 -5.04 2.26
C ALA A 75 15.48 -5.19 2.57
N LEU A 76 15.79 -5.77 3.73
CA LEU A 76 17.13 -6.25 4.03
C LEU A 76 17.13 -7.78 4.17
N GLY A 77 18.12 -8.44 3.58
CA GLY A 77 18.35 -9.86 3.75
C GLY A 77 19.25 -10.19 4.94
N ARG A 78 19.65 -11.47 5.03
CA ARG A 78 20.67 -11.92 5.98
C ARG A 78 21.95 -11.09 5.81
N GLY A 79 22.59 -10.74 6.93
CA GLY A 79 23.77 -9.87 6.93
C GLY A 79 23.48 -8.40 6.59
N LEU A 80 22.21 -7.97 6.61
CA LEU A 80 21.78 -6.61 6.24
C LEU A 80 22.08 -6.22 4.78
N VAL A 81 22.22 -7.22 3.91
CA VAL A 81 22.41 -6.99 2.47
C VAL A 81 21.11 -6.40 1.89
N PRO A 82 21.17 -5.33 1.08
CA PRO A 82 19.98 -4.79 0.41
C PRO A 82 19.28 -5.86 -0.44
N ARG A 83 17.96 -5.96 -0.30
CA ARG A 83 17.08 -6.86 -1.03
C ARG A 83 15.81 -6.12 -1.45
N VAL A 84 15.01 -6.77 -2.28
CA VAL A 84 13.68 -6.28 -2.64
C VAL A 84 12.68 -7.41 -2.40
N LEU A 85 11.62 -7.13 -1.65
CA LEU A 85 10.46 -8.02 -1.58
C LEU A 85 9.54 -7.66 -2.76
N SER A 86 9.29 -8.61 -3.64
CA SER A 86 8.27 -8.49 -4.69
C SER A 86 6.99 -9.18 -4.22
N LEU A 87 5.88 -8.45 -4.34
CA LEU A 87 4.51 -8.92 -4.16
C LEU A 87 3.84 -8.91 -5.52
N THR A 88 3.34 -10.06 -5.98
CA THR A 88 2.55 -10.16 -7.21
C THR A 88 1.14 -10.61 -6.86
N ILE A 89 0.14 -9.82 -7.27
CA ILE A 89 -1.27 -10.14 -7.07
C ILE A 89 -1.79 -10.97 -8.24
N HIS A 90 -2.43 -12.10 -7.92
CA HIS A 90 -3.15 -12.93 -8.87
C HIS A 90 -4.65 -12.94 -8.50
N PRO A 91 -5.47 -12.07 -9.12
CA PRO A 91 -6.89 -11.96 -8.78
C PRO A 91 -7.61 -13.31 -8.84
N GLY A 92 -8.32 -13.65 -7.77
CA GLY A 92 -9.03 -14.92 -7.62
C GLY A 92 -8.17 -16.14 -7.28
N LEU A 93 -6.84 -16.01 -7.22
CA LEU A 93 -5.91 -17.09 -6.84
C LEU A 93 -5.20 -16.80 -5.51
N GLY A 94 -4.70 -15.59 -5.32
CA GLY A 94 -3.93 -15.23 -4.14
C GLY A 94 -2.79 -14.28 -4.47
N VAL A 95 -1.68 -14.39 -3.75
CA VAL A 95 -0.50 -13.54 -3.95
C VAL A 95 0.78 -14.34 -3.95
N ASP A 96 1.74 -13.93 -4.78
CA ASP A 96 3.09 -14.48 -4.78
C ASP A 96 4.04 -13.50 -4.09
N LEU A 97 4.85 -13.99 -3.18
CA LEU A 97 5.93 -13.27 -2.53
C LEU A 97 7.28 -13.81 -2.99
N ALA A 98 8.23 -12.93 -3.30
CA ALA A 98 9.59 -13.30 -3.66
C ALA A 98 10.62 -12.33 -3.10
N VAL A 99 11.77 -12.83 -2.66
CA VAL A 99 12.92 -11.98 -2.29
C VAL A 99 13.90 -11.91 -3.45
N LEU A 100 14.08 -10.71 -4.00
CA LEU A 100 14.95 -10.39 -5.12
C LEU A 100 16.27 -9.77 -4.63
N GLY A 101 17.34 -9.99 -5.39
CA GLY A 101 18.64 -9.34 -5.25
C GLY A 101 19.78 -10.23 -5.74
N ASP A 102 21.00 -9.69 -5.74
CA ASP A 102 22.17 -10.41 -6.25
C ASP A 102 22.48 -11.68 -5.43
N GLY A 103 22.59 -12.81 -6.13
CA GLY A 103 22.88 -14.12 -5.53
C GLY A 103 21.75 -14.77 -4.72
N ALA A 104 20.52 -14.25 -4.72
CA ALA A 104 19.38 -14.92 -4.09
C ALA A 104 18.75 -15.99 -5.01
N PRO A 105 18.39 -17.18 -4.50
CA PRO A 105 17.57 -18.10 -5.26
C PRO A 105 16.19 -17.46 -5.55
N ARG A 106 15.83 -17.43 -6.83
CA ARG A 106 14.62 -16.79 -7.38
C ARG A 106 13.36 -17.63 -7.16
N SER A 107 13.14 -18.14 -5.96
CA SER A 107 11.86 -18.78 -5.66
C SER A 107 10.83 -17.72 -5.30
N SER A 108 9.61 -17.91 -5.78
CA SER A 108 8.43 -17.24 -5.26
C SER A 108 7.61 -18.23 -4.43
N TRP A 109 6.84 -17.70 -3.50
CA TRP A 109 5.95 -18.47 -2.63
C TRP A 109 4.55 -17.90 -2.76
N ARG A 110 3.61 -18.76 -3.16
CA ARG A 110 2.21 -18.44 -3.30
C ARG A 110 1.48 -18.62 -1.98
N ILE A 111 0.82 -17.56 -1.55
CA ILE A 111 -0.19 -17.61 -0.49
C ILE A 111 -1.54 -17.64 -1.18
N GLU A 112 -2.27 -18.74 -1.02
CA GLU A 112 -3.59 -18.95 -1.61
C GLU A 112 -4.62 -17.99 -0.97
N LEU A 113 -5.70 -17.71 -1.70
CA LEU A 113 -6.72 -16.73 -1.36
C LEU A 113 -7.31 -16.92 0.06
N ASP A 114 -7.50 -18.16 0.49
CA ASP A 114 -8.05 -18.54 1.79
C ASP A 114 -7.09 -18.26 2.95
N GLN A 115 -5.79 -18.18 2.67
CA GLN A 115 -4.74 -17.94 3.67
C GLN A 115 -4.36 -16.45 3.81
N LEU A 116 -4.84 -15.60 2.90
CA LEU A 116 -4.55 -14.16 2.92
C LEU A 116 -5.01 -13.42 4.17
N PRO A 117 -6.20 -13.68 4.76
CA PRO A 117 -6.57 -13.06 6.02
C PRO A 117 -5.55 -13.34 7.13
N THR A 118 -5.01 -14.55 7.19
CA THR A 118 -3.97 -14.94 8.15
C THR A 118 -2.68 -14.14 7.93
N LEU A 119 -2.27 -13.97 6.68
CA LEU A 119 -1.11 -13.13 6.34
C LEU A 119 -1.31 -11.69 6.83
N VAL A 120 -2.45 -11.09 6.50
CA VAL A 120 -2.74 -9.68 6.81
C VAL A 120 -2.76 -9.45 8.31
N LEU A 121 -3.46 -10.29 9.06
CA LEU A 121 -3.52 -10.21 10.53
C LEU A 121 -2.12 -10.37 11.14
N ALA A 122 -1.33 -11.34 10.68
CA ALA A 122 0.03 -11.54 11.16
C ALA A 122 0.94 -10.32 10.89
N LEU A 123 0.77 -9.64 9.76
CA LEU A 123 1.51 -8.41 9.44
C LEU A 123 1.07 -7.23 10.30
N ILE A 124 -0.23 -7.11 10.60
CA ILE A 124 -0.78 -6.10 11.52
C ILE A 124 -0.22 -6.30 12.94
N ASP A 125 -0.33 -7.52 13.47
CA ASP A 125 0.22 -7.86 14.78
C ASP A 125 1.73 -7.59 14.85
N ALA A 126 2.47 -7.97 13.79
CA ALA A 126 3.91 -7.75 13.71
C ALA A 126 4.28 -6.26 13.68
N ILE A 127 3.57 -5.44 12.90
CA ILE A 127 3.90 -4.02 12.83
C ILE A 127 3.57 -3.28 14.14
N ASP A 128 2.47 -3.64 14.80
CA ASP A 128 2.08 -3.03 16.08
C ASP A 128 3.13 -3.28 17.19
N LEU A 129 3.87 -4.38 17.12
CA LEU A 129 4.97 -4.68 18.05
C LEU A 129 6.25 -3.88 17.80
N VAL A 130 6.50 -3.40 16.58
CA VAL A 130 7.74 -2.70 16.22
C VAL A 130 7.54 -1.21 15.96
N ASP A 131 6.32 -0.78 15.67
CA ASP A 131 5.93 0.61 15.50
C ASP A 131 4.52 0.84 16.07
N PRO A 132 4.39 0.89 17.41
CA PRO A 132 3.11 1.02 18.10
C PRO A 132 2.44 2.39 17.88
N TYR A 133 3.04 3.31 17.11
CA TYR A 133 2.38 4.54 16.73
C TYR A 133 1.31 4.25 15.66
N PRO A 134 0.02 4.53 15.93
CA PRO A 134 -1.04 4.29 14.98
C PRO A 134 -0.79 5.11 13.72
N LEU A 135 -1.23 4.58 12.57
CA LEU A 135 -1.32 5.33 11.32
C LEU A 135 -1.89 6.73 11.62
N PRO A 136 -1.30 7.82 11.10
CA PRO A 136 -1.95 9.12 11.18
C PRO A 136 -3.35 8.94 10.58
N LYS A 137 -4.38 9.30 11.35
CA LYS A 137 -5.77 9.26 10.87
C LYS A 137 -5.81 9.91 9.49
N PRO A 138 -6.56 9.36 8.52
CA PRO A 138 -6.75 10.02 7.24
C PRO A 138 -7.08 11.48 7.51
N VAL A 139 -6.21 12.39 7.04
CA VAL A 139 -6.49 13.81 7.11
C VAL A 139 -7.66 13.99 6.19
N GLU A 140 -8.85 14.15 6.78
CA GLU A 140 -10.04 14.54 6.04
C GLU A 140 -9.65 15.77 5.22
N PRO A 141 -9.79 15.75 3.89
CA PRO A 141 -9.41 16.90 3.09
C PRO A 141 -10.11 18.12 3.69
N PRO A 142 -9.41 19.25 3.87
CA PRO A 142 -10.01 20.43 4.46
C PRO A 142 -11.32 20.70 3.71
N PRO A 143 -12.43 20.99 4.41
CA PRO A 143 -13.71 21.20 3.77
C PRO A 143 -13.50 22.19 2.63
N PRO A 144 -14.07 21.95 1.44
CA PRO A 144 -13.89 22.84 0.31
C PRO A 144 -14.26 24.24 0.81
N HIS A 145 -13.26 25.13 0.85
CA HIS A 145 -13.49 26.52 1.18
C HIS A 145 -14.68 26.96 0.32
N PRO A 146 -15.74 27.53 0.90
CA PRO A 146 -16.78 28.12 0.08
C PRO A 146 -16.07 29.13 -0.80
N THR A 147 -16.04 28.84 -2.10
CA THR A 147 -15.57 29.76 -3.11
C THR A 147 -16.43 30.99 -2.92
N ALA A 148 -15.90 31.97 -2.19
CA ALA A 148 -16.43 33.31 -2.23
C ALA A 148 -16.30 33.67 -3.71
N ALA A 149 -17.42 33.55 -4.42
CA ALA A 149 -17.57 34.06 -5.75
C ALA A 149 -17.38 35.57 -5.58
N THR A 150 -16.13 36.01 -5.65
CA THR A 150 -15.77 37.40 -5.86
C THR A 150 -16.27 37.71 -7.25
N ARG A 151 -17.55 38.06 -7.30
CA ARG A 151 -18.23 38.64 -8.44
C ARG A 151 -17.42 39.88 -8.77
N ILE A 152 -16.55 39.76 -9.77
CA ILE A 152 -15.87 40.90 -10.36
C ILE A 152 -17.00 41.72 -11.00
N GLU A 153 -17.50 42.70 -10.24
CA GLU A 153 -18.39 43.71 -10.78
C GLU A 153 -17.58 44.52 -11.79
N PHE A 154 -17.73 44.16 -13.07
CA PHE A 154 -17.41 45.05 -14.17
C PHE A 154 -18.26 46.31 -14.01
N ARG A 155 -17.68 47.34 -13.39
CA ARG A 155 -18.20 48.71 -13.42
C ARG A 155 -18.24 49.18 -14.88
N ARG A 156 -19.38 48.94 -15.53
CA ARG A 156 -19.74 49.54 -16.81
C ARG A 156 -19.91 51.04 -16.57
N ARG A 157 -18.92 51.83 -16.97
CA ARG A 157 -19.05 53.29 -17.09
C ARG A 157 -19.93 53.58 -18.31
N GLU A 158 -21.13 54.10 -18.08
CA GLU A 158 -21.78 55.04 -19.00
C GLU A 158 -22.42 56.16 -18.16
N PRO A 159 -22.20 57.41 -18.56
CA PRO A 159 -23.26 58.11 -19.29
C PRO A 159 -22.67 58.85 -20.50
N ILE A 160 -23.40 59.14 -21.58
CA ILE A 160 -24.48 60.13 -21.66
C ILE A 160 -25.24 59.85 -22.96
N ASN A 161 -26.54 59.59 -22.88
CA ASN A 161 -27.41 59.55 -24.04
C ASN A 161 -28.16 60.90 -24.12
N ARG A 162 -27.77 61.75 -25.07
CA ARG A 162 -28.60 62.84 -25.57
C ARG A 162 -29.41 62.30 -26.75
N THR A 163 -30.68 62.70 -26.79
CA THR A 163 -31.53 62.91 -27.97
C THR A 163 -32.69 61.91 -28.16
N ARG A 164 -33.86 62.40 -27.74
CA ARG A 164 -35.21 62.38 -28.36
C ARG A 164 -35.56 61.33 -29.42
N GLY A 165 -36.78 60.81 -29.25
CA GLY A 165 -37.67 60.23 -30.26
C GLY A 165 -37.55 58.71 -30.35
N LEU A 166 -38.59 57.91 -30.51
CA LEU A 166 -40.01 58.11 -30.78
C LEU A 166 -40.73 56.80 -30.36
N HIS A 167 -42.05 56.87 -30.11
CA HIS A 167 -42.97 55.75 -29.87
C HIS A 167 -42.83 54.60 -30.91
N ILE A 168 -43.19 53.34 -30.59
CA ILE A 168 -44.52 52.75 -30.93
C ILE A 168 -44.80 51.44 -30.15
N VAL A 169 -45.94 51.50 -29.44
CA VAL A 169 -47.06 50.56 -29.20
C VAL A 169 -46.87 49.03 -29.28
N ARG A 170 -47.38 48.38 -28.21
CA ARG A 170 -47.59 46.95 -27.97
C ARG A 170 -48.93 46.46 -28.56
N ALA A 171 -48.93 45.33 -29.25
CA ALA A 171 -50.06 44.39 -29.37
C ALA A 171 -49.43 43.03 -29.76
N GLY A 172 -49.72 41.87 -29.18
CA GLY A 172 -50.94 41.43 -28.51
C GLY A 172 -51.75 40.52 -29.44
N ARG A 173 -51.25 39.31 -29.73
CA ARG A 173 -51.98 38.02 -29.78
C ARG A 173 -51.05 36.87 -30.15
#